data_AF-A0A350XQ04-F1
#
_entry.id   AF-A0A350XQ04-F1
#
_cell.length_a   1.000
_cell.length_b   1.000
_cell.length_c   1.000
_cell.angle_alpha   90.00
_cell.angle_beta   90.00
_cell.angle_gamma   90.00
#
_symmetry.space_group_name_H-M   'P 1'
#
loop_
_entity.id
_entity.type
_entity.pdbx_description
1 polymer ?
#
loop_
_entity_poly.entity_id
_entity_poly.type
_entity_poly.pdbx_seq_one_letter_code
_entity_poly.pdbx_strand_id
1 'polypeptide(L)'
;MPTARLGWGLITQHKLRYVINVAVWASMWVMPVIPAVITRVFFDSVTGDTTAAPPIALLVAITLAYAIGRISFVIFGMWNDVNLMFRVGTLLRRNMLERIFELPGAQSMKESPGDAISRFRDDVDENVESFSWTVDMVGLTVFAVVAIWMLVSIDGFLTLVVFGPTVAVVYLAAVARHRVKRYREATRIATGRVTEALGETFGSVQAIKVAGAEAPMVRHFRRLSDERRAVAVKDKVLESMLESLFWNTVSIGTGIILVVAAASMRSGEFTVGEFALFVYFVGFVTDSVFFLGMFIARYQQASVSFARMLTLMSSPDPMRLVEHRDLQLTGELPEPEVAPAHLEPLERLDVAGLTFHYPGTEDGIDDVTFSVPAGSFTVITGRVGSGKTTLLRAIL
;
A
#
# COMPACT_ATOMS: atom_id res chain seq x y z
N MET A 1 -4.80 15.35 -3.50
CA MET A 1 -3.82 16.37 -3.09
C MET A 1 -3.35 16.29 -1.62
N PRO A 2 -4.08 15.72 -0.62
CA PRO A 2 -3.50 15.53 0.72
C PRO A 2 -2.47 14.39 0.78
N THR A 3 -2.65 13.31 0.02
CA THR A 3 -1.79 12.11 0.04
C THR A 3 -0.31 12.39 -0.19
N ALA A 4 0.04 13.15 -1.24
CA ALA A 4 1.43 13.51 -1.52
C ALA A 4 2.04 14.37 -0.40
N ARG A 5 1.25 15.27 0.21
CA ARG A 5 1.71 16.10 1.33
C ARG A 5 1.92 15.28 2.60
N LEU A 6 1.03 14.33 2.89
CA LEU A 6 1.17 13.41 4.02
C LEU A 6 2.38 12.48 3.84
N GLY A 7 2.53 11.89 2.65
CA GLY A 7 3.70 11.08 2.30
C GLY A 7 5.00 11.87 2.40
N TRP A 8 5.01 13.11 1.89
CA TRP A 8 6.15 14.01 2.06
C TRP A 8 6.42 14.34 3.53
N GLY A 9 5.37 14.57 4.33
CA GLY A 9 5.47 14.72 5.78
C GLY A 9 6.22 13.55 6.41
N LEU A 10 5.78 12.31 6.15
CA LEU A 10 6.45 11.09 6.65
C LEU A 10 7.93 11.02 6.25
N ILE A 11 8.26 11.37 5.00
CA ILE A 11 9.66 11.41 4.52
C ILE A 11 10.47 12.45 5.30
N THR A 12 9.95 13.66 5.46
CA THR A 12 10.66 14.75 6.14
C THR A 12 10.88 14.47 7.63
N GLN A 13 9.93 13.82 8.30
CA GLN A 13 10.06 13.46 9.73
C GLN A 13 11.11 12.38 10.00
N HIS A 14 11.37 11.52 9.01
CA HIS A 14 12.36 10.47 9.11
C HIS A 14 13.51 10.65 8.11
N LYS A 15 13.82 11.90 7.72
CA LYS A 15 14.70 12.23 6.60
C LYS A 15 16.01 11.42 6.56
N LEU A 16 16.76 11.39 7.67
CA LEU A 16 18.04 10.66 7.71
C LEU A 16 17.85 9.16 7.48
N ARG A 17 16.89 8.54 8.18
CA ARG A 17 16.59 7.10 8.06
C ARG A 17 16.05 6.75 6.69
N TYR A 18 15.17 7.59 6.15
CA TYR A 18 14.63 7.42 4.81
C TYR A 18 15.74 7.53 3.76
N VAL A 19 16.62 8.52 3.85
CA VAL A 19 17.76 8.67 2.92
C VAL A 19 18.73 7.49 3.02
N ILE A 20 19.04 7.01 4.22
CA ILE A 20 19.86 5.80 4.42
C ILE A 20 19.17 4.60 3.77
N ASN A 21 17.87 4.40 4.03
CA ASN A 21 17.11 3.29 3.47
C ASN A 21 17.07 3.36 1.93
N VAL A 22 16.85 4.55 1.37
CA VAL A 22 16.94 4.81 -0.08
C VAL A 22 18.30 4.48 -0.64
N ALA A 23 19.39 4.92 0.01
CA ALA A 23 20.74 4.63 -0.46
C ALA A 23 21.02 3.11 -0.47
N VAL A 24 20.63 2.41 0.59
CA VAL A 24 20.76 0.95 0.70
C VAL A 24 19.93 0.26 -0.37
N TRP A 25 18.61 0.48 -0.43
CA TRP A 25 17.76 -0.18 -1.42
C TRP A 25 18.07 0.20 -2.86
N ALA A 26 18.42 1.45 -3.15
CA ALA A 26 18.83 1.83 -4.50
C ALA A 26 20.09 1.09 -4.94
N SER A 27 21.07 0.92 -4.04
CA SER A 27 22.24 0.10 -4.35
C SER A 27 21.88 -1.38 -4.56
N MET A 28 20.89 -1.92 -3.83
CA MET A 28 20.38 -3.28 -4.07
C MET A 28 19.71 -3.44 -5.44
N TRP A 29 18.93 -2.44 -5.86
CA TRP A 29 18.31 -2.44 -7.18
C TRP A 29 19.33 -2.32 -8.31
N VAL A 30 20.47 -1.64 -8.08
CA VAL A 30 21.56 -1.51 -9.06
C VAL A 30 22.51 -2.72 -9.05
N MET A 31 22.64 -3.44 -7.93
CA MET A 31 23.52 -4.62 -7.81
C MET A 31 23.40 -5.66 -8.94
N PRO A 32 22.22 -5.95 -9.54
CA PRO A 32 22.09 -6.84 -10.69
C PRO A 32 22.91 -6.44 -11.93
N VAL A 33 23.40 -5.19 -12.03
CA VAL A 33 24.34 -4.77 -13.09
C VAL A 33 25.64 -5.56 -13.03
N ILE A 34 26.12 -5.91 -11.84
CA ILE A 34 27.37 -6.66 -11.64
C ILE A 34 27.32 -8.03 -12.31
N PRO A 35 26.37 -8.93 -11.98
CA PRO A 35 26.26 -10.23 -12.65
C PRO A 35 25.93 -10.09 -14.14
N ALA A 36 25.25 -9.02 -14.58
CA ALA A 36 25.04 -8.74 -15.99
C ALA A 36 26.38 -8.56 -16.73
N VAL A 37 27.26 -7.72 -16.18
CA VAL A 37 28.60 -7.46 -16.74
C VAL A 37 29.49 -8.70 -16.65
N ILE A 38 29.45 -9.44 -15.54
CA ILE A 38 30.19 -10.71 -15.41
C ILE A 38 29.74 -11.71 -16.48
N THR A 39 28.42 -11.80 -16.74
CA THR A 39 27.86 -12.68 -17.77
C THR A 39 28.34 -12.27 -19.16
N ARG A 40 28.36 -10.96 -19.46
CA ARG A 40 28.94 -10.43 -20.71
C ARG A 40 30.40 -10.87 -20.87
N VAL A 41 31.24 -10.55 -19.89
CA VAL A 41 32.68 -10.87 -19.92
C VAL A 41 32.92 -12.37 -20.04
N PHE A 42 32.11 -13.19 -19.36
CA PHE A 42 32.17 -14.64 -19.46
C PHE A 42 31.92 -15.12 -20.89
N PHE A 43 30.82 -14.70 -21.53
CA PHE A 43 30.54 -15.13 -22.90
C PHE A 43 31.58 -14.60 -23.89
N ASP A 44 32.01 -13.35 -23.74
CA ASP A 44 33.08 -12.77 -24.58
C ASP A 44 34.40 -13.55 -24.43
N SER A 45 34.74 -13.99 -23.21
CA SER A 45 35.96 -14.77 -22.94
C SER A 45 35.97 -16.17 -23.56
N VAL A 46 34.80 -16.79 -23.71
CA VAL A 46 34.67 -18.15 -24.25
C VAL A 46 34.61 -18.13 -25.78
N THR A 47 34.08 -17.05 -26.37
CA THR A 47 33.92 -16.93 -27.83
C THR A 47 35.02 -16.12 -28.53
N GLY A 48 35.78 -15.30 -27.81
CA GLY A 48 36.84 -14.44 -28.34
C GLY A 48 38.26 -15.02 -28.22
N ASP A 49 39.25 -14.29 -28.72
CA ASP A 49 40.66 -14.69 -28.66
C ASP A 49 41.18 -14.73 -27.21
N THR A 50 41.59 -15.92 -26.78
CA THR A 50 41.78 -16.31 -25.37
C THR A 50 42.97 -15.70 -24.64
N THR A 51 43.75 -14.80 -25.28
CA THR A 51 45.04 -14.34 -24.72
C THR A 51 44.92 -13.22 -23.69
N ALA A 52 43.81 -12.46 -23.68
CA ALA A 52 43.57 -11.34 -22.77
C ALA A 52 42.36 -11.54 -21.82
N ALA A 53 41.69 -12.70 -21.89
CA ALA A 53 40.49 -12.95 -21.10
C ALA A 53 40.81 -13.30 -19.63
N PRO A 54 40.00 -12.82 -18.66
CA PRO A 54 40.16 -13.22 -17.27
C PRO A 54 39.89 -14.73 -17.10
N PRO A 55 40.61 -15.43 -16.20
CA PRO A 55 40.37 -16.84 -15.95
C PRO A 55 38.92 -17.09 -15.50
N ILE A 56 38.28 -18.14 -16.02
CA ILE A 56 36.89 -18.50 -15.64
C ILE A 56 36.76 -18.69 -14.12
N ALA A 57 37.77 -19.27 -13.47
CA ALA A 57 37.80 -19.43 -12.02
C ALA A 57 37.70 -18.09 -11.26
N LEU A 58 38.28 -17.02 -11.81
CA LEU A 58 38.17 -15.67 -11.25
C LEU A 58 36.74 -15.13 -11.39
N LEU A 59 36.10 -15.30 -12.55
CA LEU A 59 34.70 -14.89 -12.76
C LEU A 59 33.73 -15.62 -11.82
N VAL A 60 33.96 -16.93 -11.59
CA VAL A 60 33.21 -17.72 -10.61
C VAL A 60 33.45 -17.21 -9.19
N ALA A 61 34.69 -16.94 -8.82
CA ALA A 61 35.03 -16.40 -7.50
C ALA A 61 34.39 -15.02 -7.25
N ILE A 62 34.41 -14.12 -8.25
CA ILE A 62 33.76 -12.81 -8.17
C ILE A 62 32.24 -12.98 -8.05
N THR A 63 31.63 -13.90 -8.79
CA THR A 63 30.18 -14.16 -8.71
C THR A 63 29.78 -14.69 -7.33
N LEU A 64 30.58 -15.58 -6.74
CA LEU A 64 30.34 -16.11 -5.40
C LEU A 64 30.52 -15.02 -4.33
N ALA A 65 31.58 -14.23 -4.43
CA ALA A 65 31.81 -13.08 -3.54
C ALA A 65 30.69 -12.06 -3.62
N TYR A 66 30.21 -11.76 -4.84
CA TYR A 66 29.03 -10.93 -5.07
C TYR A 66 27.78 -11.52 -4.42
N ALA A 67 27.51 -12.82 -4.60
CA ALA A 67 26.34 -13.48 -4.02
C ALA A 67 26.33 -13.40 -2.49
N ILE A 68 27.48 -13.66 -1.85
CA ILE A 68 27.65 -13.55 -0.39
C ILE A 68 27.46 -12.10 0.06
N GLY A 69 28.13 -11.15 -0.61
CA GLY A 69 28.00 -9.73 -0.30
C GLY A 69 26.57 -9.23 -0.43
N ARG A 70 25.85 -9.67 -1.47
CA ARG A 70 24.44 -9.35 -1.69
C ARG A 70 23.54 -9.87 -0.58
N ILE A 71 23.75 -11.10 -0.10
CA ILE A 71 22.97 -11.66 1.02
C ILE A 71 23.12 -10.79 2.27
N SER A 72 24.36 -10.47 2.65
CA SER A 72 24.64 -9.59 3.79
C SER A 72 23.99 -8.22 3.64
N PHE A 73 24.01 -7.68 2.42
CA PHE A 73 23.43 -6.39 2.11
C PHE A 73 21.90 -6.38 2.15
N VAL A 74 21.25 -7.46 1.69
CA VAL A 74 19.79 -7.67 1.82
C VAL A 74 19.38 -7.72 3.28
N ILE A 75 20.11 -8.46 4.12
CA ILE A 75 19.82 -8.57 5.56
C ILE A 75 19.92 -7.18 6.22
N PHE A 76 20.98 -6.42 5.89
CA PHE A 76 21.15 -5.06 6.40
C PHE A 76 20.05 -4.10 5.91
N GLY A 77 19.69 -4.15 4.63
CA GLY A 77 18.59 -3.34 4.08
C GLY A 77 17.25 -3.65 4.72
N MET A 78 16.95 -4.94 4.89
CA MET A 78 15.71 -5.38 5.52
C MET A 78 15.64 -4.98 7.00
N TRP A 79 16.76 -5.01 7.74
CA TRP A 79 16.82 -4.49 9.10
C TRP A 79 16.42 -3.01 9.13
N ASN A 80 17.03 -2.18 8.28
CA ASN A 80 16.75 -0.74 8.22
C ASN A 80 15.31 -0.45 7.81
N ASP A 81 14.81 -1.14 6.79
CA ASP A 81 13.47 -0.94 6.26
C ASP A 81 12.39 -1.29 7.28
N VAL A 82 12.49 -2.48 7.89
CA VAL A 82 11.54 -2.92 8.92
C VAL A 82 11.51 -1.93 10.09
N ASN A 83 12.67 -1.43 10.54
CA ASN A 83 12.73 -0.43 11.59
C ASN A 83 12.08 0.90 11.20
N LEU A 84 12.20 1.31 9.95
CA LEU A 84 11.54 2.50 9.43
C LEU A 84 10.03 2.30 9.33
N MET A 85 9.57 1.15 8.82
CA MET A 85 8.16 0.79 8.71
C MET A 85 7.46 0.81 10.08
N PHE A 86 8.05 0.16 11.10
CA PHE A 86 7.49 0.16 12.45
C PHE A 86 7.45 1.57 13.06
N ARG A 87 8.45 2.41 12.79
CA ARG A 87 8.46 3.82 13.23
C ARG A 87 7.32 4.62 12.63
N VAL A 88 7.16 4.54 11.31
CA VAL A 88 6.09 5.23 10.58
C VAL A 88 4.72 4.73 11.04
N GLY A 89 4.54 3.42 11.17
CA GLY A 89 3.29 2.82 11.64
C GLY A 89 2.93 3.25 13.06
N THR A 90 3.91 3.24 13.97
CA THR A 90 3.71 3.71 15.36
C THR A 90 3.42 5.20 15.42
N LEU A 91 4.07 6.02 14.60
CA LEU A 91 3.80 7.46 14.51
C LEU A 91 2.35 7.73 14.13
N LEU A 92 1.89 7.10 13.04
CA LEU A 92 0.52 7.24 12.55
C LEU A 92 -0.49 6.81 13.62
N ARG A 93 -0.29 5.65 14.25
CA ARG A 93 -1.16 5.14 15.32
C ARG A 93 -1.17 6.06 16.53
N ARG A 94 -0.01 6.56 16.98
CA ARG A 94 0.08 7.49 18.10
C ARG A 94 -0.69 8.78 17.80
N ASN A 95 -0.44 9.39 16.64
CA ASN A 95 -1.08 10.66 16.27
C ASN A 95 -2.60 10.51 16.13
N MET A 96 -3.07 9.37 15.58
CA MET A 96 -4.49 9.05 15.55
C MET A 96 -5.08 8.92 16.97
N LEU A 97 -4.41 8.17 17.85
CA LEU A 97 -4.89 7.91 19.21
C LEU A 97 -4.92 9.18 20.07
N GLU A 98 -3.85 9.98 20.02
CA GLU A 98 -3.74 11.27 20.70
C GLU A 98 -4.89 12.19 20.26
N ARG A 99 -5.14 12.27 18.94
CA ARG A 99 -6.25 13.07 18.43
C ARG A 99 -7.62 12.56 18.87
N ILE A 100 -7.82 11.24 18.95
CA ILE A 100 -9.08 10.66 19.43
C ILE A 100 -9.30 11.01 20.91
N PHE A 101 -8.26 11.00 21.74
CA PHE A 101 -8.36 11.39 23.15
C PHE A 101 -8.58 12.89 23.37
N GLU A 102 -8.26 13.74 22.39
CA GLU A 102 -8.62 15.16 22.40
C GLU A 102 -10.08 15.44 21.97
N LEU A 103 -10.83 14.43 21.50
CA LEU A 103 -12.22 14.65 21.10
C LEU A 103 -13.11 14.82 22.34
N PRO A 104 -14.06 15.79 22.34
CA PRO A 104 -15.00 15.96 23.44
C PRO A 104 -15.77 14.67 23.72
N GLY A 105 -15.87 14.24 24.99
CA GLY A 105 -16.57 12.99 25.37
C GLY A 105 -18.05 12.94 24.97
N ALA A 106 -18.70 14.11 24.85
CA ALA A 106 -20.06 14.24 24.34
C ALA A 106 -20.20 13.87 22.85
N GLN A 107 -19.13 13.96 22.07
CA GLN A 107 -19.11 13.56 20.67
C GLN A 107 -18.72 12.09 20.55
N SER A 108 -19.66 11.25 20.12
CA SER A 108 -19.33 9.90 19.68
C SER A 108 -18.38 9.94 18.49
N MET A 109 -17.40 9.03 18.46
CA MET A 109 -16.62 8.79 17.25
C MET A 109 -17.57 8.61 16.06
N LYS A 110 -17.22 9.20 14.90
CA LYS A 110 -18.04 9.13 13.68
C LYS A 110 -18.16 7.71 13.12
N GLU A 111 -17.20 6.85 13.45
CA GLU A 111 -17.11 5.49 12.97
C GLU A 111 -17.35 4.49 14.11
N SER A 112 -17.76 3.27 13.76
CA SER A 112 -17.95 2.20 14.74
C SER A 112 -16.60 1.75 15.35
N PRO A 113 -16.59 1.11 16.53
CA PRO A 113 -15.36 0.55 17.10
C PRO A 113 -14.66 -0.44 16.15
N GLY A 114 -15.42 -1.22 15.37
CA GLY A 114 -14.86 -2.16 14.39
C GLY A 114 -14.16 -1.43 13.24
N ASP A 115 -14.80 -0.37 12.72
CA ASP A 115 -14.19 0.48 11.69
C ASP A 115 -12.92 1.13 12.21
N ALA A 116 -12.94 1.66 13.44
CA ALA A 116 -11.79 2.26 14.08
C ALA A 116 -10.61 1.27 14.16
N ILE A 117 -10.84 0.02 14.59
CA ILE A 117 -9.81 -1.01 14.62
C ILE A 117 -9.23 -1.26 13.22
N SER A 118 -10.07 -1.32 12.17
CA SER A 118 -9.58 -1.44 10.79
C SER A 118 -8.76 -0.24 10.35
N ARG A 119 -9.10 1.00 10.79
CA ARG A 119 -8.24 2.18 10.55
C ARG A 119 -6.87 2.04 11.19
N PHE A 120 -6.83 1.64 12.46
CA PHE A 120 -5.58 1.49 13.21
C PHE A 120 -4.71 0.34 12.70
N ARG A 121 -5.31 -0.68 12.08
CA ARG A 121 -4.62 -1.84 11.55
C ARG A 121 -4.37 -1.70 10.05
N ASP A 122 -5.41 -1.94 9.25
CA ASP A 122 -5.31 -2.14 7.81
C ASP A 122 -4.96 -0.84 7.07
N ASP A 123 -5.58 0.29 7.44
CA ASP A 123 -5.30 1.57 6.77
C ASP A 123 -3.90 2.11 7.11
N VAL A 124 -3.42 1.88 8.34
CA VAL A 124 -2.03 2.20 8.71
C VAL A 124 -1.06 1.31 7.95
N ASP A 125 -1.28 -0.01 7.91
CA ASP A 125 -0.38 -0.96 7.25
C ASP A 125 -0.29 -0.67 5.75
N GLU A 126 -1.42 -0.37 5.09
CA GLU A 126 -1.45 0.01 3.67
C GLU A 126 -0.61 1.26 3.39
N ASN A 127 -0.70 2.28 4.25
CA ASN A 127 0.07 3.52 4.10
C ASN A 127 1.56 3.33 4.43
N VAL A 128 1.89 2.49 5.41
CA VAL A 128 3.27 2.14 5.75
C VAL A 128 3.92 1.38 4.59
N GLU A 129 3.23 0.41 4.00
CA GLU A 129 3.75 -0.36 2.88
C GLU A 129 3.86 0.50 1.62
N SER A 130 2.87 1.35 1.33
CA SER A 130 2.98 2.33 0.24
C SER A 130 4.14 3.30 0.43
N PHE A 131 4.47 3.66 1.68
CA PHE A 131 5.64 4.47 2.01
C PHE A 131 6.95 3.71 1.81
N SER A 132 7.03 2.43 2.20
CA SER A 132 8.21 1.59 1.92
C SER A 132 8.44 1.47 0.41
N TRP A 133 7.39 1.26 -0.39
CA TRP A 133 7.52 1.17 -1.85
C TRP A 133 8.06 2.43 -2.53
N THR A 134 7.96 3.62 -1.91
CA THR A 134 8.59 4.82 -2.49
C THR A 134 10.11 4.70 -2.50
N VAL A 135 10.69 3.96 -1.55
CA VAL A 135 12.12 3.63 -1.50
C VAL A 135 12.50 2.74 -2.67
N ASP A 136 11.71 1.68 -2.91
CA ASP A 136 11.91 0.78 -4.04
C ASP A 136 11.79 1.51 -5.38
N MET A 137 10.81 2.41 -5.53
CA MET A 137 10.65 3.17 -6.77
C MET A 137 11.85 4.04 -7.11
N VAL A 138 12.50 4.64 -6.10
CA VAL A 138 13.75 5.39 -6.32
C VAL A 138 14.84 4.44 -6.81
N GLY A 139 15.03 3.30 -6.15
CA GLY A 139 16.03 2.32 -6.55
C GLY A 139 15.80 1.74 -7.95
N LEU A 140 14.56 1.38 -8.24
CA LEU A 140 14.13 0.88 -9.54
C LEU A 140 14.33 1.92 -10.65
N THR A 141 14.04 3.19 -10.37
CA THR A 141 14.28 4.29 -11.32
C THR A 141 15.78 4.45 -11.60
N VAL A 142 16.61 4.42 -10.56
CA VAL A 142 18.08 4.48 -10.72
C VAL A 142 18.58 3.30 -11.54
N PHE A 143 18.14 2.08 -11.23
CA PHE A 143 18.47 0.89 -11.98
C PHE A 143 18.04 1.01 -13.46
N ALA A 144 16.80 1.42 -13.73
CA ALA A 144 16.29 1.57 -15.08
C ALA A 144 17.10 2.59 -15.89
N VAL A 145 17.49 3.72 -15.29
CA VAL A 145 18.37 4.72 -15.93
C VAL A 145 19.73 4.12 -16.25
N VAL A 146 20.36 3.40 -15.31
CA VAL A 146 21.66 2.75 -15.52
C VAL A 146 21.58 1.68 -16.60
N ALA A 147 20.57 0.81 -16.55
CA ALA A 147 20.37 -0.26 -17.52
C ALA A 147 20.13 0.29 -18.93
N ILE A 148 19.24 1.28 -19.08
CA ILE A 148 18.98 1.93 -20.38
C ILE A 148 20.24 2.62 -20.90
N TRP A 149 20.97 3.34 -20.03
CA TRP A 149 22.23 3.98 -20.43
C TRP A 149 23.25 2.96 -20.94
N MET A 150 23.42 1.82 -20.26
CA MET A 150 24.33 0.75 -20.69
C MET A 150 23.90 0.14 -22.04
N LEU A 151 22.61 -0.13 -22.23
CA LEU A 151 22.09 -0.69 -23.48
C LEU A 151 22.27 0.27 -24.66
N VAL A 152 21.90 1.55 -24.48
CA VAL A 152 22.07 2.58 -25.52
C VAL A 152 23.53 2.81 -25.86
N SER A 153 24.44 2.69 -24.88
CA SER A 153 25.88 2.84 -25.10
C SER A 153 26.49 1.71 -25.92
N ILE A 154 25.82 0.55 -26.00
CA ILE A 154 26.24 -0.58 -26.85
C ILE A 154 25.62 -0.43 -28.23
N ASP A 155 24.28 -0.38 -28.31
CA ASP A 155 23.56 -0.17 -29.56
C ASP A 155 22.20 0.50 -29.28
N GLY A 156 22.12 1.79 -29.60
CA GLY A 156 20.90 2.59 -29.41
C GLY A 156 19.73 2.16 -30.30
N PHE A 157 20.00 1.67 -31.52
CA PHE A 157 18.95 1.21 -32.42
C PHE A 157 18.35 -0.10 -31.92
N LEU A 158 19.20 -1.08 -31.59
CA LEU A 158 18.77 -2.35 -31.02
C LEU A 158 18.00 -2.12 -29.72
N THR A 159 18.48 -1.21 -28.86
CA THR A 159 17.79 -0.83 -27.62
C THR A 159 16.35 -0.35 -27.88
N LEU A 160 16.16 0.53 -28.87
CA LEU A 160 14.83 1.03 -29.23
C LEU A 160 13.92 -0.09 -29.75
N VAL A 161 14.44 -0.95 -30.62
CA VAL A 161 13.67 -2.07 -31.20
C VAL A 161 13.23 -3.05 -30.09
N VAL A 162 14.11 -3.31 -29.13
CA VAL A 162 13.88 -4.25 -28.02
C VAL A 162 12.88 -3.75 -27.00
N PHE A 163 12.86 -2.45 -26.71
CA PHE A 163 11.86 -1.86 -25.83
C PHE A 163 10.52 -1.60 -26.53
N GLY A 164 10.47 -1.68 -27.86
CA GLY A 164 9.24 -1.55 -28.64
C GLY A 164 8.09 -2.43 -28.15
N PRO A 165 8.27 -3.76 -27.99
CA PRO A 165 7.29 -4.65 -27.38
C PRO A 165 6.80 -4.20 -26.00
N THR A 166 7.71 -3.82 -25.08
CA THR A 166 7.36 -3.35 -23.73
C THR A 166 6.48 -2.09 -23.81
N VAL A 167 6.88 -1.11 -24.63
CA VAL A 167 6.12 0.13 -24.84
C VAL A 167 4.74 -0.17 -25.44
N ALA A 168 4.67 -1.09 -26.41
CA ALA A 168 3.41 -1.51 -27.02
C ALA A 168 2.47 -2.17 -26.00
N VAL A 169 2.98 -3.03 -25.12
CA VAL A 169 2.17 -3.65 -24.05
C VAL A 169 1.68 -2.63 -23.04
N VAL A 170 2.53 -1.69 -22.62
CA VAL A 170 2.13 -0.58 -21.72
C VAL A 170 1.02 0.26 -22.37
N TYR A 171 1.17 0.58 -23.65
CA TYR A 171 0.15 1.31 -24.41
C TYR A 171 -1.16 0.53 -24.49
N LEU A 172 -1.12 -0.76 -24.82
CA LEU A 172 -2.30 -1.63 -24.87
C LEU A 172 -3.00 -1.71 -23.50
N ALA A 173 -2.24 -1.84 -22.41
CA ALA A 173 -2.78 -1.81 -21.05
C ALA A 173 -3.44 -0.46 -20.73
N ALA A 174 -2.82 0.66 -21.15
CA ALA A 174 -3.37 1.99 -20.96
C ALA A 174 -4.70 2.17 -21.72
N VAL A 175 -4.80 1.71 -22.97
CA VAL A 175 -6.03 1.73 -23.76
C VAL A 175 -7.09 0.78 -23.18
N ALA A 176 -6.68 -0.38 -22.68
CA ALA A 176 -7.57 -1.36 -22.05
C ALA A 176 -8.09 -0.92 -20.67
N ARG A 177 -7.49 0.10 -20.04
CA ARG A 177 -7.82 0.57 -18.68
C ARG A 177 -9.31 0.77 -18.44
N HIS A 178 -10.03 1.41 -19.36
CA HIS A 178 -11.46 1.64 -19.22
C HIS A 178 -12.28 0.35 -19.28
N ARG A 179 -11.89 -0.61 -20.13
CA ARG A 179 -12.54 -1.93 -20.20
C ARG A 179 -12.26 -2.76 -18.96
N VAL A 180 -11.01 -2.79 -18.49
CA VAL A 180 -10.62 -3.45 -17.23
C VAL A 180 -11.43 -2.87 -16.07
N LYS A 181 -11.49 -1.54 -15.94
CA LYS A 181 -12.28 -0.89 -14.88
C LYS A 181 -13.76 -1.29 -14.95
N ARG A 182 -14.36 -1.27 -16.14
CA ARG A 182 -15.77 -1.63 -16.35
C ARG A 182 -16.04 -3.09 -15.98
N TYR A 183 -15.17 -4.03 -16.36
CA TYR A 183 -15.34 -5.45 -16.00
C TYR A 183 -15.15 -5.69 -14.52
N ARG A 184 -14.13 -5.09 -13.89
CA ARG A 184 -13.93 -5.16 -12.43
C ARG A 184 -15.12 -4.60 -11.66
N GLU A 185 -15.69 -3.49 -12.10
CA GLU A 185 -16.88 -2.90 -11.50
C GLU A 185 -18.11 -3.81 -11.65
N ALA A 186 -18.34 -4.37 -12.84
CA ALA A 186 -19.42 -5.33 -13.06
C ALA A 186 -19.26 -6.60 -12.20
N THR A 187 -18.03 -7.13 -12.08
CA THR A 187 -17.71 -8.26 -11.19
C THR A 187 -18.00 -7.91 -9.73
N ARG A 188 -17.64 -6.70 -9.28
CA ARG A 188 -17.90 -6.25 -7.91
C ARG A 188 -19.40 -6.14 -7.62
N ILE A 189 -20.18 -5.56 -8.52
CA ILE A 189 -21.64 -5.45 -8.39
C ILE A 189 -22.29 -6.84 -8.35
N ALA A 190 -21.92 -7.73 -9.27
CA ALA A 190 -22.48 -9.09 -9.31
C ALA A 190 -22.09 -9.91 -8.06
N THR A 191 -20.88 -9.72 -7.54
CA THR A 191 -20.45 -10.34 -6.28
C THR A 191 -21.25 -9.79 -5.11
N GLY A 192 -21.51 -8.48 -5.07
CA GLY A 192 -22.38 -7.85 -4.06
C GLY A 192 -23.76 -8.49 -4.00
N ARG A 193 -24.42 -8.70 -5.14
CA ARG A 193 -25.74 -9.37 -5.22
C ARG A 193 -25.72 -10.80 -4.69
N VAL A 194 -24.65 -11.56 -4.98
CA VAL A 194 -24.49 -12.93 -4.45
C VAL A 194 -24.33 -12.91 -2.93
N THR A 195 -23.53 -11.98 -2.39
CA THR A 195 -23.32 -11.83 -0.95
C THR A 195 -24.59 -11.36 -0.23
N GLU A 196 -25.34 -10.43 -0.83
CA GLU A 196 -26.63 -9.95 -0.33
C GLU A 196 -27.65 -11.09 -0.23
N ALA A 197 -27.80 -11.88 -1.29
CA ALA A 197 -28.69 -13.04 -1.30
C ALA A 197 -28.31 -14.09 -0.24
N LEU A 198 -27.01 -14.28 0.04
CA LEU A 198 -26.55 -15.13 1.14
C LEU A 198 -26.94 -14.55 2.50
N GLY A 199 -26.76 -13.25 2.70
CA GLY A 199 -27.16 -12.55 3.92
C GLY A 199 -28.65 -12.71 4.21
N GLU A 200 -29.50 -12.49 3.20
CA GLU A 200 -30.96 -12.69 3.30
C GLU A 200 -31.31 -14.15 3.62
N THR A 201 -30.65 -15.10 2.96
CA THR A 201 -30.88 -16.54 3.16
C THR A 201 -30.56 -16.97 4.58
N PHE A 202 -29.42 -16.53 5.12
CA PHE A 202 -29.04 -16.86 6.50
C PHE A 202 -29.93 -16.15 7.53
N GLY A 203 -30.27 -14.89 7.29
CA GLY A 203 -31.18 -14.13 8.16
C GLY A 203 -32.60 -14.69 8.18
N SER A 204 -33.04 -15.31 7.08
CA SER A 204 -34.43 -15.78 6.89
C SER A 204 -34.55 -17.31 6.81
N VAL A 205 -33.54 -18.06 7.26
CA VAL A 205 -33.49 -19.53 7.07
C VAL A 205 -34.71 -20.26 7.63
N GLN A 206 -35.25 -19.79 8.76
CA GLN A 206 -36.45 -20.37 9.36
C GLN A 206 -37.68 -20.13 8.49
N ALA A 207 -37.88 -18.91 7.98
CA ALA A 207 -38.99 -18.57 7.10
C ALA A 207 -38.93 -19.38 5.79
N ILE A 208 -37.73 -19.57 5.23
CA ILE A 208 -37.52 -20.37 4.02
C ILE A 208 -37.93 -21.84 4.25
N LYS A 209 -37.53 -22.43 5.38
CA LYS A 209 -37.90 -23.81 5.75
C LYS A 209 -39.39 -23.97 6.01
N VAL A 210 -40.00 -23.03 6.72
CA VAL A 210 -41.45 -23.04 6.98
C VAL A 210 -42.24 -22.93 5.67
N ALA A 211 -41.76 -22.17 4.70
CA ALA A 211 -42.37 -22.04 3.38
C ALA A 211 -42.04 -23.19 2.40
N GLY A 212 -41.16 -24.13 2.75
CA GLY A 212 -40.68 -25.18 1.83
C GLY A 212 -40.00 -24.63 0.57
N ALA A 213 -39.36 -23.45 0.68
CA ALA A 213 -38.84 -22.67 -0.44
C ALA A 213 -37.34 -22.88 -0.69
N GLU A 214 -36.73 -23.93 -0.13
CA GLU A 214 -35.29 -24.19 -0.25
C GLU A 214 -34.85 -24.37 -1.70
N ALA A 215 -35.57 -25.19 -2.48
CA ALA A 215 -35.23 -25.44 -3.88
C ALA A 215 -35.37 -24.18 -4.77
N PRO A 216 -36.46 -23.38 -4.67
CA PRO A 216 -36.53 -22.05 -5.29
C PRO A 216 -35.36 -21.13 -4.91
N MET A 217 -35.00 -21.07 -3.63
CA MET A 217 -33.90 -20.20 -3.16
C MET A 217 -32.55 -20.64 -3.75
N VAL A 218 -32.26 -21.95 -3.75
CA VAL A 218 -31.03 -22.49 -4.37
C VAL A 218 -30.99 -22.18 -5.87
N ARG A 219 -32.12 -22.25 -6.59
CA ARG A 219 -32.17 -21.86 -8.01
C ARG A 219 -31.90 -20.37 -8.20
N HIS A 220 -32.46 -19.51 -7.36
CA HIS A 220 -32.17 -18.07 -7.39
C HIS A 220 -30.68 -17.79 -7.17
N PHE A 221 -30.08 -18.43 -6.16
CA PHE A 221 -28.66 -18.30 -5.86
C PHE A 221 -27.76 -18.79 -7.01
N ARG A 222 -28.12 -19.92 -7.66
CA ARG A 222 -27.41 -20.42 -8.84
C ARG A 222 -27.45 -19.41 -9.99
N ARG A 223 -28.61 -18.82 -10.27
CA ARG A 223 -28.75 -17.79 -11.32
C ARG A 223 -27.85 -16.59 -11.06
N LEU A 224 -27.85 -16.05 -9.84
CA LEU A 224 -26.95 -14.94 -9.47
C LEU A 224 -25.47 -15.33 -9.60
N SER A 225 -25.14 -16.55 -9.21
CA SER A 225 -23.78 -17.08 -9.34
C SER A 225 -23.34 -17.23 -10.80
N ASP A 226 -24.25 -17.63 -11.70
CA ASP A 226 -23.97 -17.75 -13.14
C ASP A 226 -23.81 -16.36 -13.79
N GLU A 227 -24.62 -15.38 -13.40
CA GLU A 227 -24.45 -13.98 -13.81
C GLU A 227 -23.08 -13.44 -13.37
N ARG A 228 -22.70 -13.68 -12.10
CA ARG A 228 -21.37 -13.33 -11.57
C ARG A 228 -20.26 -14.04 -12.31
N ARG A 229 -20.42 -15.34 -12.61
CA ARG A 229 -19.44 -16.13 -13.37
C ARG A 229 -19.21 -15.53 -14.75
N ALA A 230 -20.27 -15.16 -15.47
CA ALA A 230 -20.16 -14.62 -16.82
C ALA A 230 -19.35 -13.32 -16.88
N VAL A 231 -19.52 -12.42 -15.90
CA VAL A 231 -18.72 -11.17 -15.83
C VAL A 231 -17.31 -11.42 -15.31
N ALA A 232 -17.14 -12.29 -14.30
CA ALA A 232 -15.84 -12.61 -13.72
C ALA A 232 -14.92 -13.31 -14.73
N VAL A 233 -15.46 -14.18 -15.59
CA VAL A 233 -14.68 -14.81 -16.66
C VAL A 233 -14.19 -13.76 -17.67
N LYS A 234 -15.01 -12.78 -18.06
CA LYS A 234 -14.58 -11.72 -18.98
C LYS A 234 -13.47 -10.86 -18.38
N ASP A 235 -13.59 -10.53 -17.09
CA ASP A 235 -12.57 -9.81 -16.34
C ASP A 235 -11.26 -10.61 -16.29
N LYS A 236 -11.34 -11.89 -15.89
CA LYS A 236 -10.16 -12.74 -15.76
C LYS A 236 -9.48 -13.02 -17.10
N VAL A 237 -10.24 -13.25 -18.16
CA VAL A 237 -9.68 -13.44 -19.50
C VAL A 237 -8.92 -12.19 -19.95
N LEU A 238 -9.49 -10.99 -19.75
CA LEU A 238 -8.80 -9.75 -20.11
C LEU A 238 -7.52 -9.54 -19.28
N GLU A 239 -7.58 -9.78 -17.98
CA GLU A 239 -6.41 -9.73 -17.09
C GLU A 239 -5.33 -10.72 -17.53
N SER A 240 -5.68 -11.99 -17.71
CA SER A 240 -4.72 -13.03 -18.13
C SER A 240 -4.15 -12.77 -19.52
N MET A 241 -4.92 -12.18 -20.45
CA MET A 241 -4.39 -11.76 -21.76
C MET A 241 -3.32 -10.66 -21.61
N LEU A 242 -3.59 -9.64 -20.79
CA LEU A 242 -2.63 -8.56 -20.54
C LEU A 242 -1.38 -9.06 -19.82
N GLU A 243 -1.53 -9.90 -18.79
CA GLU A 243 -0.41 -10.55 -18.10
C GLU A 243 0.40 -11.44 -19.04
N SER A 244 -0.26 -12.23 -19.88
CA SER A 244 0.42 -13.09 -20.85
C SER A 244 1.21 -12.27 -21.87
N LEU A 245 0.64 -11.20 -22.42
CA LEU A 245 1.37 -10.29 -23.31
C LEU A 245 2.59 -9.68 -22.63
N PHE A 246 2.44 -9.29 -21.36
CA PHE A 246 3.52 -8.73 -20.56
C PHE A 246 4.65 -9.73 -20.33
N TRP A 247 4.37 -10.93 -19.83
CA TRP A 247 5.41 -11.93 -19.56
C TRP A 247 6.08 -12.47 -20.83
N ASN A 248 5.36 -12.52 -21.96
CA ASN A 248 5.96 -12.90 -23.25
C ASN A 248 6.78 -11.77 -23.88
N THR A 249 6.74 -10.54 -23.35
CA THR A 249 7.53 -9.41 -23.86
C THR A 249 9.02 -9.72 -23.84
N VAL A 250 9.51 -10.40 -22.79
CA VAL A 250 10.92 -10.81 -22.69
C VAL A 250 11.27 -11.78 -23.82
N SER A 251 10.48 -12.83 -24.03
CA SER A 251 10.72 -13.82 -25.09
C SER A 251 10.63 -13.22 -26.49
N ILE A 252 9.64 -12.35 -26.74
CA ILE A 252 9.49 -11.62 -28.01
C ILE A 252 10.70 -10.70 -28.22
N GLY A 253 11.09 -9.95 -27.17
CA GLY A 253 12.26 -9.08 -27.19
C GLY A 253 13.54 -9.85 -27.50
N THR A 254 13.78 -10.98 -26.83
CA THR A 254 14.92 -11.87 -27.11
C THR A 254 14.90 -12.38 -28.55
N GLY A 255 13.75 -12.81 -29.06
CA GLY A 255 13.61 -13.25 -30.45
C GLY A 255 13.92 -12.14 -31.47
N ILE A 256 13.46 -10.92 -31.20
CA ILE A 256 13.76 -9.73 -32.01
C ILE A 256 15.26 -9.43 -31.99
N ILE A 257 15.91 -9.48 -30.81
CA ILE A 257 17.37 -9.30 -30.70
C ILE A 257 18.09 -10.31 -31.58
N LEU A 258 17.74 -11.60 -31.46
CA LEU A 258 18.37 -12.67 -32.22
C LEU A 258 18.28 -12.43 -33.74
N VAL A 259 17.14 -11.96 -34.23
CA VAL A 259 16.93 -11.70 -35.67
C VAL A 259 17.69 -10.44 -36.12
N VAL A 260 17.59 -9.35 -35.37
CA VAL A 260 18.16 -8.04 -35.76
C VAL A 260 19.67 -8.02 -35.58
N ALA A 261 20.19 -8.54 -34.47
CA ALA A 261 21.62 -8.56 -34.19
C ALA A 261 22.36 -9.67 -34.94
N ALA A 262 21.69 -10.61 -35.61
CA ALA A 262 22.34 -11.73 -36.29
C ALA A 262 23.42 -11.31 -37.29
N ALA A 263 23.19 -10.23 -38.05
CA ALA A 263 24.18 -9.73 -39.00
C ALA A 263 25.41 -9.11 -38.28
N SER A 264 25.17 -8.25 -37.30
CA SER A 264 26.21 -7.59 -36.49
C SER A 264 27.02 -8.58 -35.64
N MET A 265 26.39 -9.68 -35.20
CA MET A 265 27.07 -10.78 -34.53
C MET A 265 28.01 -11.54 -35.46
N ARG A 266 27.62 -11.72 -36.73
CA ARG A 266 28.49 -12.38 -37.73
C ARG A 266 29.66 -11.50 -38.17
N SER A 267 29.48 -10.18 -38.23
CA SER A 267 30.57 -9.24 -38.55
C SER A 267 31.52 -9.01 -37.37
N GLY A 268 31.15 -9.42 -36.16
CA GLY A 268 31.93 -9.22 -34.94
C GLY A 268 31.75 -7.83 -34.32
N GLU A 269 30.85 -6.99 -34.85
CA GLU A 269 30.51 -5.67 -34.31
C GLU A 269 29.67 -5.76 -33.03
N PHE A 270 28.93 -6.87 -32.86
CA PHE A 270 28.12 -7.14 -31.67
C PHE A 270 28.49 -8.51 -31.09
N THR A 271 28.91 -8.56 -29.83
CA THR A 271 29.44 -9.80 -29.24
C THR A 271 28.35 -10.70 -28.65
N VAL A 272 28.69 -11.96 -28.40
CA VAL A 272 27.78 -12.89 -27.68
C VAL A 272 27.57 -12.44 -26.23
N GLY A 273 28.57 -11.81 -25.60
CA GLY A 273 28.41 -11.21 -24.29
C GLY A 273 27.49 -9.99 -24.28
N GLU A 274 27.54 -9.15 -25.32
CA GLU A 274 26.60 -8.04 -25.48
C GLU A 274 25.18 -8.54 -25.68
N PHE A 275 24.99 -9.60 -26.47
CA PHE A 275 23.70 -10.29 -26.57
C PHE A 275 23.18 -10.75 -25.21
N ALA A 276 24.02 -11.43 -24.42
CA ALA A 276 23.65 -11.93 -23.10
C ALA A 276 23.27 -10.79 -22.14
N LEU A 277 24.00 -9.67 -22.19
CA LEU A 277 23.71 -8.48 -21.40
C LEU A 277 22.36 -7.85 -21.79
N PHE A 278 22.06 -7.77 -23.09
CA PHE A 278 20.77 -7.29 -23.59
C PHE A 278 19.62 -8.13 -23.05
N VAL A 279 19.67 -9.45 -23.24
CA VAL A 279 18.63 -10.37 -22.77
C VAL A 279 18.44 -10.26 -21.26
N TYR A 280 19.53 -10.14 -20.51
CA TYR A 280 19.48 -9.94 -19.06
C TYR A 280 18.71 -8.66 -18.69
N PHE A 281 19.09 -7.50 -19.24
CA PHE A 281 18.44 -6.23 -18.89
C PHE A 281 16.99 -6.13 -19.38
N VAL A 282 16.63 -6.75 -20.50
CA VAL A 282 15.23 -6.78 -20.98
C VAL A 282 14.28 -7.35 -19.94
N GLY A 283 14.68 -8.45 -19.28
CA GLY A 283 13.90 -9.04 -18.19
C GLY A 283 13.70 -8.06 -17.04
N PHE A 284 14.80 -7.50 -16.52
CA PHE A 284 14.75 -6.57 -15.39
C PHE A 284 14.00 -5.27 -15.69
N VAL A 285 14.14 -4.70 -16.89
CA VAL A 285 13.41 -3.48 -17.27
C VAL A 285 11.93 -3.80 -17.46
N THR A 286 11.60 -4.97 -17.99
CA THR A 286 10.20 -5.45 -18.05
C THR A 286 9.64 -5.51 -16.63
N ASP A 287 10.30 -6.20 -15.70
CA ASP A 287 9.87 -6.25 -14.28
C ASP A 287 9.70 -4.85 -13.68
N SER A 288 10.60 -3.91 -14.02
CA SER A 288 10.53 -2.53 -13.53
C SER A 288 9.24 -1.81 -13.94
N VAL A 289 8.78 -2.03 -15.17
CA VAL A 289 7.51 -1.48 -15.65
C VAL A 289 6.32 -2.09 -14.90
N PHE A 290 6.38 -3.38 -14.57
CA PHE A 290 5.36 -4.05 -13.78
C PHE A 290 5.26 -3.46 -12.37
N PHE A 291 6.41 -3.35 -11.69
CA PHE A 291 6.51 -2.77 -10.35
C PHE A 291 6.00 -1.33 -10.30
N LEU A 292 6.28 -0.52 -11.32
CA LEU A 292 5.72 0.84 -11.44
C LEU A 292 4.18 0.82 -11.51
N GLY A 293 3.61 -0.11 -12.29
CA GLY A 293 2.16 -0.29 -12.38
C GLY A 293 1.53 -0.66 -11.04
N MET A 294 2.14 -1.61 -10.32
CA MET A 294 1.71 -2.00 -8.97
C MET A 294 1.83 -0.83 -7.99
N PHE A 295 2.92 -0.07 -8.04
CA PHE A 295 3.12 1.09 -7.18
C PHE A 295 2.05 2.15 -7.39
N ILE A 296 1.65 2.44 -8.63
CA ILE A 296 0.56 3.38 -8.91
C ILE A 296 -0.77 2.89 -8.29
N ALA A 297 -1.07 1.59 -8.39
CA ALA A 297 -2.26 1.01 -7.76
C ALA A 297 -2.21 1.10 -6.23
N ARG A 298 -1.05 0.78 -5.64
CA ARG A 298 -0.74 0.90 -4.20
C ARG A 298 -0.95 2.33 -3.71
N TYR A 299 -0.39 3.30 -4.42
CA TYR A 299 -0.51 4.72 -4.09
C TYR A 299 -1.98 5.19 -4.08
N GLN A 300 -2.80 4.68 -5.01
CA GLN A 300 -4.23 4.98 -5.00
C GLN A 300 -4.94 4.37 -3.79
N GLN A 301 -4.59 3.15 -3.39
CA GLN A 301 -5.14 2.50 -2.20
C GLN A 301 -4.75 3.27 -0.93
N ALA A 302 -3.47 3.60 -0.78
CA ALA A 302 -2.95 4.45 0.29
C ALA A 302 -3.69 5.80 0.37
N SER A 303 -3.96 6.43 -0.77
CA SER A 303 -4.76 7.66 -0.81
C SER A 303 -6.15 7.52 -0.19
N VAL A 304 -6.81 6.37 -0.36
CA VAL A 304 -8.11 6.10 0.26
C VAL A 304 -7.94 5.81 1.74
N SER A 305 -6.94 4.99 2.11
CA SER A 305 -6.61 4.68 3.51
C SER A 305 -6.31 5.95 4.33
N PHE A 306 -5.49 6.87 3.80
CA PHE A 306 -5.26 8.17 4.44
C PHE A 306 -6.56 8.97 4.62
N ALA A 307 -7.43 9.03 3.61
CA ALA A 307 -8.69 9.77 3.72
C ALA A 307 -9.58 9.21 4.84
N ARG A 308 -9.62 7.89 4.99
CA ARG A 308 -10.37 7.20 6.06
C ARG A 308 -9.76 7.44 7.44
N MET A 309 -8.45 7.38 7.57
CA MET A 309 -7.74 7.73 8.81
C MET A 309 -8.01 9.18 9.24
N LEU A 310 -7.98 10.13 8.29
CA LEU A 310 -8.33 11.53 8.56
C LEU A 310 -9.79 11.71 8.99
N THR A 311 -10.69 10.91 8.42
CA THR A 311 -12.11 10.92 8.79
C THR A 311 -12.31 10.48 10.24
N LEU A 312 -11.63 9.40 10.66
CA LEU A 312 -11.66 8.93 12.05
C LEU A 312 -11.12 9.99 13.02
N MET A 313 -10.00 10.63 12.68
CA MET A 313 -9.39 11.69 13.50
C MET A 313 -10.26 12.94 13.65
N SER A 314 -11.20 13.18 12.71
CA SER A 314 -11.99 14.41 12.63
C SER A 314 -11.12 15.67 12.85
N SER A 315 -9.90 15.65 12.30
CA SER A 315 -8.93 16.74 12.43
C SER A 315 -9.14 17.75 11.31
N PRO A 316 -9.25 19.06 11.61
CA PRO A 316 -9.28 20.10 10.59
C PRO A 316 -7.94 20.25 9.88
N ASP A 317 -6.84 19.86 10.53
CA ASP A 317 -5.50 19.81 9.93
C ASP A 317 -5.06 18.36 9.67
N PRO A 318 -4.96 17.93 8.40
CA PRO A 318 -4.43 16.62 8.04
C PRO A 318 -2.99 16.37 8.46
N MET A 319 -2.16 17.42 8.59
CA MET A 319 -0.74 17.26 8.90
C MET A 319 -0.49 16.75 10.31
N ARG A 320 -1.46 16.90 11.24
CA ARG A 320 -1.41 16.28 12.57
C ARG A 320 -1.24 14.77 12.51
N LEU A 321 -1.73 14.11 11.46
CA LEU A 321 -1.56 12.66 11.28
C LEU A 321 -0.08 12.27 11.14
N VAL A 322 0.75 13.14 10.56
CA VAL A 322 2.18 12.90 10.27
C VAL A 322 3.09 13.85 11.04
N GLU A 323 2.56 14.48 12.09
CA GLU A 323 3.30 15.39 12.95
C GLU A 323 4.43 14.65 13.66
N HIS A 324 5.57 15.32 13.80
CA HIS A 324 6.70 14.76 14.53
C HIS A 324 6.31 14.45 15.97
N ARG A 325 6.61 13.23 16.42
CA ARG A 325 6.54 12.88 17.84
C ARG A 325 7.77 12.08 18.21
N ASP A 326 8.34 12.37 19.37
CA ASP A 326 9.45 11.57 19.88
C ASP A 326 8.94 10.19 20.30
N LEU A 327 9.28 9.18 19.52
CA LEU A 327 8.87 7.80 19.75
C LEU A 327 9.97 7.08 20.55
N GLN A 328 9.71 6.89 21.84
CA GLN A 328 10.52 6.02 22.70
C GLN A 328 10.24 4.55 22.35
N LEU A 329 10.91 4.06 21.31
CA LEU A 329 10.78 2.66 20.82
C LEU A 329 11.80 1.70 21.45
N THR A 330 12.73 2.24 22.24
CA THR A 330 13.84 1.52 22.87
C THR A 330 14.10 2.13 24.23
N GLY A 331 14.42 1.29 25.22
CA GLY A 331 14.65 1.72 26.60
C GLY A 331 13.52 1.29 27.54
N GLU A 332 13.61 1.73 28.79
CA GLU A 332 12.57 1.50 29.79
C GLU A 332 11.36 2.38 29.51
N LEU A 333 10.15 1.84 29.72
CA LEU A 333 8.92 2.60 29.59
C LEU A 333 8.90 3.69 30.67
N PRO A 334 8.48 4.92 30.35
CA PRO A 334 8.32 5.96 31.36
C PRO A 334 7.31 5.48 32.41
N GLU A 335 7.58 5.76 33.69
CA GLU A 335 6.61 5.51 34.74
C GLU A 335 5.33 6.30 34.44
N PRO A 336 4.15 5.67 34.55
CA PRO A 336 2.89 6.36 34.30
C PRO A 336 2.76 7.52 35.29
N GLU A 337 2.50 8.73 34.79
CA GLU A 337 2.12 9.85 35.65
C GLU A 337 0.86 9.46 36.44
N VAL A 338 1.03 9.19 37.73
CA VAL A 338 -0.09 8.99 38.64
C VAL A 338 -0.74 10.35 38.81
N ALA A 339 -2.01 10.48 38.43
CA ALA A 339 -2.78 11.70 38.65
C ALA A 339 -2.62 12.13 40.13
N PRO A 340 -2.44 13.43 40.42
CA PRO A 340 -2.19 13.89 41.78
C PRO A 340 -3.29 13.36 42.71
N ALA A 341 -2.87 12.67 43.78
CA ALA A 341 -3.77 12.00 44.73
C ALA A 341 -4.66 12.97 45.55
N HIS A 342 -4.50 14.28 45.33
CA HIS A 342 -5.19 15.34 46.06
C HIS A 342 -6.13 16.09 45.11
N LEU A 343 -7.21 15.41 44.69
CA LEU A 343 -8.37 16.13 44.19
C LEU A 343 -9.12 16.67 45.42
N GLU A 344 -9.45 17.97 45.41
CA GLU A 344 -10.35 18.52 46.42
C GLU A 344 -11.69 17.77 46.38
N PRO A 345 -12.27 17.42 47.54
CA PRO A 345 -13.55 16.71 47.57
C PRO A 345 -14.65 17.56 46.94
N LEU A 346 -15.41 16.97 46.01
CA LEU A 346 -16.54 17.64 45.35
C LEU A 346 -17.61 18.00 46.40
N GLU A 347 -17.79 19.29 46.68
CA GLU A 347 -18.81 19.80 47.63
C GLU A 347 -20.18 19.99 46.99
N ARG A 348 -20.21 20.47 45.74
CA ARG A 348 -21.44 20.72 44.97
C ARG A 348 -21.10 20.83 43.48
N LEU A 349 -21.98 20.29 42.63
CA LEU A 349 -21.95 20.51 41.19
C LEU A 349 -23.07 21.48 40.81
N ASP A 350 -22.73 22.69 40.38
CA ASP A 350 -23.68 23.67 39.84
C ASP A 350 -23.55 23.73 38.31
N VAL A 351 -24.66 23.50 37.62
CA VAL A 351 -24.78 23.65 36.17
C VAL A 351 -25.77 24.77 35.90
N ALA A 352 -25.39 25.76 35.12
CA ALA A 352 -26.23 26.91 34.78
C ALA A 352 -26.20 27.17 33.28
N GLY A 353 -27.39 27.20 32.65
CA GLY A 353 -27.57 27.49 31.24
C GLY A 353 -26.83 26.53 30.30
N LEU A 354 -26.73 25.25 30.65
CA LEU A 354 -26.03 24.27 29.82
C LEU A 354 -26.85 23.92 28.59
N THR A 355 -26.35 24.37 27.44
CA THR A 355 -26.87 24.02 26.11
C THR A 355 -25.83 23.22 25.35
N PHE A 356 -26.26 22.11 24.75
CA PHE A 356 -25.42 21.28 23.88
C PHE A 356 -26.28 20.67 22.78
N HIS A 357 -25.87 20.86 21.53
CA HIS A 357 -26.47 20.18 20.38
C HIS A 357 -25.43 19.32 19.67
N TYR A 358 -25.86 18.15 19.19
CA TYR A 358 -24.99 17.34 18.35
C TYR A 358 -24.69 18.08 17.04
N PRO A 359 -23.43 18.05 16.56
CA PRO A 359 -23.05 18.75 15.34
C PRO A 359 -23.94 18.37 14.15
N GLY A 360 -24.55 19.37 13.52
CA GLY A 360 -25.40 19.18 12.34
C GLY A 360 -26.83 18.71 12.64
N THR A 361 -27.27 18.77 13.89
CA THR A 361 -28.64 18.41 14.31
C THR A 361 -29.18 19.44 15.29
N GLU A 362 -30.50 19.50 15.45
CA GLU A 362 -31.15 20.22 16.57
C GLU A 362 -31.24 19.36 17.83
N ASP A 363 -30.89 18.06 17.75
CA ASP A 363 -30.94 17.13 18.86
C ASP A 363 -29.90 17.50 19.94
N GLY A 364 -30.35 17.62 21.18
CA GLY A 364 -29.51 18.14 22.24
C GLY A 364 -30.23 18.38 23.56
N ILE A 365 -29.67 19.32 24.32
CA ILE A 365 -30.24 19.92 25.52
C ILE A 365 -30.13 21.43 25.42
N ASP A 366 -31.12 22.13 25.97
CA ASP A 366 -31.22 23.59 25.94
C ASP A 366 -31.38 24.15 27.35
N ASP A 367 -30.54 25.12 27.71
CA ASP A 367 -30.65 25.96 28.91
C ASP A 367 -30.84 25.17 30.21
N VAL A 368 -30.11 24.06 30.36
CA VAL A 368 -30.25 23.18 31.51
C VAL A 368 -29.55 23.78 32.73
N THR A 369 -30.33 24.01 33.81
CA THR A 369 -29.83 24.55 35.08
C THR A 369 -30.24 23.65 36.25
N PHE A 370 -29.26 23.16 37.03
CA PHE A 370 -29.50 22.35 38.23
C PHE A 370 -28.28 22.36 39.16
N SER A 371 -28.48 21.95 40.42
CA SER A 371 -27.43 21.86 41.43
C SER A 371 -27.48 20.49 42.12
N VAL A 372 -26.33 19.86 42.32
CA VAL A 372 -26.18 18.55 42.98
C VAL A 372 -25.22 18.69 44.17
N PRO A 373 -25.73 18.69 45.42
CA PRO A 373 -24.88 18.69 46.62
C PRO A 373 -24.07 17.40 46.77
N ALA A 374 -22.91 17.48 47.42
CA ALA A 374 -22.14 16.32 47.83
C ALA A 374 -22.98 15.33 48.65
N GLY A 375 -22.79 14.04 48.38
CA GLY A 375 -23.49 12.96 49.09
C GLY A 375 -24.97 12.81 48.75
N SER A 376 -25.51 13.60 47.81
CA SER A 376 -26.90 13.48 47.37
C SER A 376 -27.09 12.45 46.25
N PHE A 377 -28.27 11.83 46.19
CA PHE A 377 -28.68 10.97 45.08
C PHE A 377 -29.71 11.70 44.23
N THR A 378 -29.30 12.19 43.05
CA THR A 378 -30.16 12.95 42.14
C THR A 378 -30.66 12.03 41.01
N VAL A 379 -31.98 11.99 40.81
CA VAL A 379 -32.61 11.17 39.76
C VAL A 379 -33.07 12.05 38.60
N ILE A 380 -32.49 11.84 37.41
CA ILE A 380 -32.90 12.52 36.18
C ILE A 380 -33.97 11.68 35.47
N THR A 381 -35.19 12.20 35.36
CA THR A 381 -36.33 11.52 34.71
C THR A 381 -36.82 12.28 33.47
N GLY A 382 -37.50 11.60 32.56
CA GLY A 382 -38.02 12.19 31.33
C GLY A 382 -38.34 11.15 30.25
N ARG A 383 -39.07 11.55 29.21
CA ARG A 383 -39.46 10.67 28.09
C ARG A 383 -38.25 10.10 27.35
N VAL A 384 -38.42 8.98 26.63
CA VAL A 384 -37.36 8.46 25.73
C VAL A 384 -37.01 9.55 24.72
N GLY A 385 -35.71 9.79 24.50
CA GLY A 385 -35.22 10.86 23.61
C GLY A 385 -35.14 12.26 24.23
N SER A 386 -35.51 12.46 25.49
CA SER A 386 -35.50 13.78 26.15
C SER A 386 -34.10 14.35 26.50
N GLY A 387 -33.02 13.87 25.87
CA GLY A 387 -31.67 14.37 26.13
C GLY A 387 -30.98 13.91 27.42
N LYS A 388 -31.56 12.99 28.23
CA LYS A 388 -30.96 12.55 29.51
C LYS A 388 -29.53 12.01 29.39
N THR A 389 -29.28 11.15 28.39
CA THR A 389 -27.94 10.61 28.14
C THR A 389 -26.99 11.68 27.62
N THR A 390 -27.50 12.61 26.81
CA THR A 390 -26.74 13.76 26.29
C THR A 390 -26.33 14.71 27.41
N LEU A 391 -27.23 14.99 28.36
CA LEU A 391 -26.94 15.76 29.56
C LEU A 391 -25.78 15.16 30.36
N LEU A 392 -25.87 13.86 30.68
CA LEU A 392 -24.80 13.18 31.41
C LEU A 392 -23.45 13.23 30.65
N ARG A 393 -23.48 13.06 29.32
CA ARG A 393 -22.27 13.12 28.49
C ARG A 393 -21.72 14.53 28.28
N ALA A 394 -22.52 15.57 28.47
CA ALA A 394 -22.08 16.96 28.33
C ALA A 394 -21.42 17.48 29.62
N ILE A 395 -21.77 16.89 30.77
CA ILE A 395 -21.21 17.23 32.09
C ILE A 395 -19.88 16.49 32.35
N LEU A 396 -19.77 15.25 31.87
CA LEU A 396 -18.59 14.38 31.99
C LEU A 396 -17.64 14.59 30.81
#